data_AF-M1XRX0-F1
#
_entry.id   AF-M1XRX0-F1
#
_cell.length_a   1.000
_cell.length_b   1.000
_cell.length_c   1.000
_cell.angle_alpha   90.00
_cell.angle_beta   90.00
_cell.angle_gamma   90.00
#
_symmetry.space_group_name_H-M   'P 1'
#
loop_
_entity.id
_entity.type
_entity.pdbx_description
1 polymer ?
#
loop_
_entity_poly.entity_id
_entity_poly.type
_entity_poly.pdbx_seq_one_letter_code
_entity_poly.pdbx_strand_id
1 'polypeptide(L)' 'MSMDDGYAGDVADWVVLKSIQMANDASMGAMEQYLLAATYPGAVGNPERTYELLERAITRHERAIEHLELAASAIDAET' A
#
# COMPACT_ATOMS: atom_id res chain seq x y z
N MET A 1 22.94 7.82 26.40
CA MET A 1 22.38 8.03 25.05
C MET A 1 22.49 6.71 24.33
N SER A 2 21.41 5.93 24.33
CA SER A 2 21.34 4.69 23.57
C SER A 2 21.14 5.09 22.11
N MET A 3 22.16 4.86 21.26
CA MET A 3 22.08 5.16 19.82
C MET A 3 21.14 4.21 19.07
N ASP A 4 20.63 3.17 19.74
CA ASP A 4 19.88 2.08 19.13
C ASP A 4 18.39 2.42 18.93
N ASP A 5 17.78 3.16 19.86
CA ASP A 5 16.34 3.48 19.82
C ASP A 5 15.98 4.44 18.67
N GLY A 6 16.86 5.37 18.34
CA GLY A 6 16.64 6.32 17.24
C GLY A 6 16.68 5.66 15.85
N TYR A 7 17.55 4.67 15.66
CA TYR A 7 17.68 3.97 14.38
C TYR A 7 16.51 3.00 14.14
N ALA A 8 16.01 2.35 15.20
CA ALA A 8 14.83 1.49 15.12
C ALA A 8 13.55 2.28 14.80
N GLY A 9 13.38 3.48 15.40
CA GLY A 9 12.28 4.40 15.09
C GLY A 9 12.31 4.89 13.64
N ASP A 10 13.46 5.36 13.15
CA ASP A 10 13.63 5.84 11.77
C ASP A 10 13.33 4.74 10.72
N VAL A 11 13.70 3.49 11.00
CA VAL A 11 13.42 2.34 10.12
C VAL A 11 11.93 2.00 10.12
N ALA A 12 11.27 2.03 11.27
CA ALA A 12 9.83 1.78 11.37
C ALA A 12 9.01 2.84 10.61
N ASP A 13 9.35 4.12 10.78
CA ASP A 13 8.73 5.23 10.04
C ASP A 13 8.93 5.08 8.53
N TRP A 14 10.12 4.67 8.11
CA TRP A 14 10.40 4.44 6.69
C TRP A 14 9.63 3.25 6.11
N VAL A 15 9.44 2.19 6.88
CA VAL A 15 8.63 1.02 6.47
C VAL A 15 7.17 1.40 6.29
N VAL A 16 6.61 2.20 7.21
CA VAL A 16 5.24 2.73 7.10
C VAL A 16 5.08 3.57 5.85
N LEU A 17 5.94 4.57 5.65
CA LEU A 17 5.89 5.46 4.49
C LEU A 17 6.00 4.69 3.16
N LYS A 18 6.94 3.75 3.08
CA LYS A 18 7.13 2.93 1.89
C LYS A 18 5.91 2.05 1.60
N SER A 19 5.26 1.53 2.63
CA SER A 19 4.07 0.68 2.47
C SER A 19 2.88 1.46 1.91
N ILE A 20 2.67 2.68 2.42
CA ILE A 20 1.66 3.61 1.90
C ILE A 20 1.94 3.94 0.43
N GLN A 21 3.18 4.30 0.08
CA GLN A 21 3.55 4.58 -1.31
C GLN A 21 3.29 3.37 -2.22
N MET A 22 3.71 2.18 -1.80
CA MET A 22 3.52 0.94 -2.54
C MET A 22 2.05 0.56 -2.75
N ALA A 23 1.17 0.93 -1.81
CA ALA A 23 -0.28 0.75 -1.92
C ALA A 23 -0.90 1.75 -2.90
N ASN A 24 -0.49 3.02 -2.82
CA ASN A 24 -0.95 4.07 -3.74
C ASN A 24 -0.57 3.79 -5.20
N ASP A 25 0.67 3.36 -5.44
CA ASP A 25 1.13 2.99 -6.79
C ASP A 25 0.31 1.83 -7.37
N ALA A 26 0.01 0.82 -6.55
CA ALA A 26 -0.80 -0.32 -6.97
C ALA A 26 -2.26 0.10 -7.25
N SER A 27 -2.84 0.97 -6.42
CA SER A 27 -4.18 1.52 -6.65
C SER A 27 -4.29 2.35 -7.92
N MET A 28 -3.28 3.19 -8.22
CA MET A 28 -3.28 3.97 -9.46
C MET A 28 -3.26 3.06 -10.69
N GLY A 29 -2.41 2.02 -10.69
CA GLY A 29 -2.37 1.04 -11.78
C GLY A 29 -3.66 0.22 -11.93
N ALA A 30 -4.27 -0.19 -10.81
CA ALA A 30 -5.55 -0.90 -10.83
C ALA A 30 -6.70 -0.01 -11.33
N MET A 31 -6.73 1.26 -10.89
CA MET A 31 -7.74 2.23 -11.30
C MET A 31 -7.67 2.52 -12.80
N GLU A 32 -6.48 2.71 -13.37
CA GLU A 32 -6.29 2.93 -14.81
C GLU A 32 -6.86 1.77 -15.63
N GLN A 33 -6.50 0.52 -15.29
CA GLN A 33 -6.98 -0.65 -16.02
C GLN A 33 -8.48 -0.89 -15.84
N TYR A 34 -9.00 -0.65 -14.64
CA TYR A 34 -10.43 -0.75 -14.37
C TYR A 34 -11.22 0.27 -15.21
N LEU A 35 -10.74 1.52 -15.31
CA LEU A 35 -11.37 2.54 -16.15
C LEU A 35 -11.34 2.16 -17.62
N LEU A 36 -10.23 1.61 -18.13
CA LEU A 36 -10.14 1.12 -19.51
C LEU A 36 -11.14 -0.01 -19.79
N ALA A 37 -11.24 -0.99 -18.88
CA ALA A 37 -12.18 -2.09 -19.00
C ALA A 37 -13.65 -1.65 -18.91
N ALA A 38 -13.97 -0.70 -18.01
CA ALA A 38 -15.34 -0.25 -17.77
C ALA A 38 -15.87 0.74 -18.82
N THR A 39 -14.99 1.59 -19.38
CA THR A 39 -15.41 2.69 -20.28
C THR A 39 -15.26 2.36 -21.76
N TYR A 40 -14.53 1.29 -22.11
CA TYR A 40 -14.26 0.92 -23.49
C TYR A 40 -14.62 -0.55 -23.76
N PRO A 41 -15.92 -0.88 -23.91
CA PRO A 41 -16.40 -2.26 -24.06
C PRO A 41 -15.88 -2.98 -25.32
N GLY A 42 -15.29 -2.24 -26.26
CA GLY A 42 -14.64 -2.78 -27.47
C GLY A 42 -13.10 -2.70 -27.45
N ALA A 43 -12.50 -2.05 -26.45
CA ALA A 43 -11.08 -2.24 -26.21
C ALA A 43 -10.91 -3.61 -25.57
N VAL A 44 -9.86 -4.31 -25.95
CA VAL A 44 -9.43 -5.57 -25.33
C VAL A 44 -8.88 -5.27 -23.93
N GLY A 45 -9.68 -4.66 -23.06
CA GLY A 45 -9.39 -4.56 -21.65
C GLY A 45 -9.36 -5.98 -21.13
N ASN A 46 -8.17 -6.48 -20.81
CA ASN A 46 -7.95 -7.85 -20.35
C ASN A 46 -8.54 -7.95 -18.93
N PRO A 47 -9.71 -8.59 -18.75
CA PRO A 47 -10.39 -8.62 -17.46
C PRO A 47 -9.55 -9.35 -16.40
N GLU A 48 -8.80 -10.38 -16.81
CA GLU A 48 -7.88 -11.10 -15.93
C GLU A 48 -6.76 -10.17 -15.42
N ARG A 49 -6.17 -9.35 -16.29
CA ARG A 49 -5.15 -8.37 -15.90
C ARG A 49 -5.70 -7.31 -14.96
N THR A 50 -6.92 -6.82 -15.22
CA THR A 50 -7.58 -5.87 -14.32
C THR A 50 -7.81 -6.50 -12.95
N TYR A 51 -8.26 -7.76 -12.91
CA TYR A 51 -8.44 -8.51 -11.68
C TYR A 51 -7.12 -8.69 -10.92
N GLU A 52 -6.04 -9.10 -11.58
CA GLU A 52 -4.71 -9.25 -10.96
C GLU A 52 -4.19 -7.94 -10.34
N LEU A 53 -4.43 -6.81 -11.00
CA LEU A 53 -4.02 -5.51 -10.49
C LEU A 53 -4.86 -5.06 -9.30
N LEU A 54 -6.17 -5.35 -9.31
CA LEU A 54 -7.05 -5.11 -8.17
C LEU A 54 -6.62 -5.94 -6.95
N GLU A 55 -6.38 -7.24 -7.13
CA GLU A 55 -5.86 -8.13 -6.08
C GLU A 55 -4.53 -7.64 -5.54
N ARG A 56 -3.60 -7.23 -6.42
CA ARG A 56 -2.33 -6.65 -6.01
C ARG A 56 -2.51 -5.36 -5.20
N ALA A 57 -3.44 -4.49 -5.59
CA ALA A 57 -3.72 -3.27 -4.83
C ALA A 57 -4.27 -3.61 -3.44
N ILE A 58 -5.20 -4.56 -3.35
CA ILE A 58 -5.76 -5.05 -2.07
C ILE A 58 -4.65 -5.56 -1.15
N THR A 59 -3.82 -6.49 -1.62
CA THR A 59 -2.71 -7.04 -0.81
C THR A 59 -1.73 -5.97 -0.32
N ARG A 60 -1.51 -4.90 -1.11
CA ARG A 60 -0.64 -3.79 -0.70
C ARG A 60 -1.30 -2.91 0.36
N HIS A 61 -2.61 -2.68 0.27
CA HIS A 61 -3.36 -1.96 1.30
C HIS A 61 -3.44 -2.72 2.60
N GLU A 62 -3.68 -4.04 2.57
CA GLU A 62 -3.67 -4.88 3.77
C GLU A 62 -2.34 -4.75 4.53
N ARG A 63 -1.21 -4.85 3.83
CA ARG A 63 0.12 -4.64 4.42
C ARG A 63 0.35 -3.21 4.92
N ALA A 64 -0.16 -2.21 4.22
CA ALA A 64 -0.05 -0.82 4.66
C ALA A 64 -0.84 -0.60 5.95
N ILE A 65 -2.04 -1.19 6.06
CA ILE A 65 -2.87 -1.17 7.27
C ILE A 65 -2.13 -1.84 8.43
N GLU A 66 -1.58 -3.04 8.24
CA GLU A 66 -0.80 -3.73 9.28
C GLU A 66 0.34 -2.86 9.83
N HIS A 67 1.13 -2.23 8.95
CA HIS A 67 2.21 -1.34 9.39
C HIS A 67 1.71 -0.06 10.07
N LEU A 68 0.58 0.50 9.62
CA LEU A 68 -0.04 1.66 10.26
C LEU A 68 -0.56 1.33 11.67
N GLU A 69 -1.18 0.17 11.85
CA GLU A 69 -1.67 -0.30 13.15
C GLU A 69 -0.51 -0.55 14.14
N LEU A 70 0.60 -1.12 13.66
CA LEU A 70 1.82 -1.28 14.44
C LEU A 70 2.41 0.07 14.87
N ALA A 71 2.49 1.03 13.94
CA ALA A 71 2.99 2.37 14.23
C ALA A 71 2.10 3.12 15.22
N ALA A 72 0.78 3.04 15.06
CA ALA A 72 -0.17 3.64 15.99
C ALA A 72 -0.03 3.03 17.40
N SER A 73 0.12 1.71 17.50
CA SER A 73 0.33 1.01 18.76
C SER A 73 1.64 1.40 19.45
N ALA A 74 2.70 1.64 18.66
CA ALA A 74 3.98 2.10 19.19
C ALA A 74 3.89 3.52 19.76
N ILE A 75 3.22 4.44 19.04
CA ILE A 75 2.98 5.81 19.52
C ILE A 75 2.17 5.78 20.82
N ASP A 76 1.07 5.01 20.87
CA ASP A 76 0.24 4.88 22.07
C ASP A 76 1.02 4.32 23.27
N ALA A 77 1.99 3.43 23.05
CA ALA A 77 2.81 2.87 24.13
C ALA A 77 3.86 3.86 24.68
N GLU A 78 4.22 4.88 23.91
CA GLU A 78 5.17 5.93 24.30
C GLU A 78 4.50 7.14 24.99
N THR A 79 3.16 7.23 24.95
CA THR A 79 2.37 8.36 25.48
C THR A 79 1.74 8.07 26.83
#